data_AF-A0ABD7QW02-F1
#
_entry.id   AF-A0ABD7QW02-F1
#
_cell.length_a   1.000
_cell.length_b   1.000
_cell.length_c   1.000
_cell.angle_alpha   90.00
_cell.angle_beta   90.00
_cell.angle_gamma   90.00
#
_symmetry.space_group_name_H-M   'P 1'
#
loop_
_entity.id
_entity.type
_entity.pdbx_description
1 polymer ?
#
loop_
_entity_poly.entity_id
_entity_poly.type
_entity_poly.pdbx_seq_one_letter_code
_entity_poly.pdbx_strand_id
1 'polypeptide(L)'
;MATRSLLTVPLSITVAAAAAAWFVLGPAAALAFVALALLEIAMAADSSVPMAGIAGRLHSPARRLFLSLGIVAGVLAMRLLLPPAAVAVGDATDPASSVQEAVFAPGSFSAHLAEVRPALAAFGAAFIWLVFAEYLFNTDRASRRSWLGRLEARLAAVARPRVWSLVTAATGVAVTAVLVGVDRAWSPGALLPVVLGGAAGIVAYLGSKRVAAWALDGVGSDTASIGVGRGAWRIHAHASTVVFERGLVVFMLFEILDGVYSLSGSGTLGADGLGALEQAAVAVAAIGVGAVFLARLTSRLDEAAGLKRLRYLKAGAAYVLGVLAVLLWASLLVPIPGVVVAWFGSVVIGSALASSLPWRAWWRRVARGSARSRSSSGLAP
;
A
#
# COMPACT_ATOMS: atom_id res chain seq x y z
N MET A 1 -27.38 8.54 -6.04
CA MET A 1 -27.11 9.88 -5.46
C MET A 1 -25.93 9.89 -4.49
N ALA A 2 -25.71 8.87 -3.65
CA ALA A 2 -24.52 8.78 -2.77
C ALA A 2 -23.16 8.63 -3.49
N THR A 3 -23.15 8.35 -4.80
CA THR A 3 -21.90 8.21 -5.56
C THR A 3 -21.15 9.52 -5.78
N ARG A 4 -21.90 10.63 -5.94
CA ARG A 4 -21.35 11.95 -6.26
C ARG A 4 -20.72 12.65 -5.04
N SER A 5 -21.30 12.56 -3.84
CA SER A 5 -20.84 13.38 -2.69
C SER A 5 -19.51 12.94 -2.04
N LEU A 6 -19.01 11.74 -2.36
CA LEU A 6 -17.83 11.17 -1.69
C LEU A 6 -16.51 11.44 -2.44
N LEU A 7 -16.57 11.59 -3.76
CA LEU A 7 -15.41 11.97 -4.58
C LEU A 7 -15.35 13.48 -4.83
N THR A 8 -16.45 14.21 -4.63
CA THR A 8 -16.49 15.67 -4.81
C THR A 8 -15.49 16.38 -3.92
N VAL A 9 -15.39 16.01 -2.64
CA VAL A 9 -14.45 16.64 -1.68
C VAL A 9 -12.99 16.46 -2.11
N PRO A 10 -12.48 15.23 -2.33
CA PRO A 10 -11.09 15.08 -2.74
C PRO A 10 -10.80 15.66 -4.13
N LEU A 11 -11.76 15.60 -5.07
CA LEU A 11 -11.63 16.27 -6.38
C LEU A 11 -11.59 17.79 -6.26
N SER A 12 -12.45 18.40 -5.43
CA SER A 12 -12.45 19.85 -5.22
C SER A 12 -11.16 20.32 -4.57
N ILE A 13 -10.62 19.54 -3.61
CA ILE A 13 -9.31 19.82 -3.01
C ILE A 13 -8.21 19.75 -4.07
N THR A 14 -8.24 18.73 -4.94
CA THR A 14 -7.25 18.59 -6.02
C THR A 14 -7.29 19.77 -6.99
N VAL A 15 -8.48 20.15 -7.45
CA VAL A 15 -8.66 21.29 -8.35
C VAL A 15 -8.23 22.61 -7.69
N ALA A 16 -8.60 22.83 -6.42
CA ALA A 16 -8.21 24.02 -5.68
C ALA A 16 -6.69 24.08 -5.46
N ALA A 17 -6.06 22.96 -5.11
CA ALA A 17 -4.61 22.88 -4.93
C ALA A 17 -3.85 23.04 -6.25
N ALA A 18 -4.36 22.49 -7.36
CA ALA A 18 -3.78 22.70 -8.69
C ALA A 18 -3.87 24.17 -9.13
N ALA A 19 -5.01 24.83 -8.88
CA ALA A 19 -5.17 26.26 -9.13
C ALA A 19 -4.22 27.08 -8.25
N ALA A 20 -4.11 26.76 -6.96
CA ALA A 20 -3.17 27.43 -6.06
C ALA A 20 -1.71 27.26 -6.54
N ALA A 21 -1.31 26.05 -6.93
CA ALA A 21 0.02 25.79 -7.50
C ALA A 21 0.25 26.60 -8.77
N TRP A 22 -0.76 26.73 -9.64
CA TRP A 22 -0.65 27.52 -10.88
C TRP A 22 -0.40 29.00 -10.60
N PHE A 23 -1.14 29.59 -9.67
CA PHE A 23 -1.05 31.03 -9.38
C PHE A 23 0.14 31.39 -8.49
N VAL A 24 0.59 30.50 -7.61
CA VAL A 24 1.65 30.78 -6.63
C VAL A 24 3.02 30.31 -7.14
N LEU A 25 3.10 29.12 -7.73
CA LEU A 25 4.36 28.45 -8.12
C LEU A 25 4.52 28.35 -9.65
N GLY A 26 3.50 28.74 -10.41
CA GLY A 26 3.51 28.77 -11.87
C GLY A 26 2.98 27.49 -12.55
N PRO A 27 2.86 27.52 -13.89
CA PRO A 27 2.27 26.44 -14.68
C PRO A 27 2.99 25.09 -14.55
N ALA A 28 4.32 25.10 -14.46
CA ALA A 28 5.13 23.90 -14.34
C ALA A 28 4.87 23.17 -13.01
N ALA A 29 4.80 23.91 -11.90
CA ALA A 29 4.45 23.36 -10.59
C ALA A 29 3.03 22.79 -10.56
N ALA A 30 2.07 23.45 -11.21
CA ALA A 30 0.71 22.93 -11.31
C ALA A 30 0.65 21.61 -12.10
N LEU A 31 1.39 21.51 -13.20
CA LEU A 31 1.46 20.28 -13.99
C LEU A 31 2.13 19.15 -13.19
N ALA A 32 3.25 19.44 -12.51
CA ALA A 32 3.94 18.50 -11.63
C ALA A 32 3.02 18.04 -10.49
N PHE A 33 2.31 18.97 -9.86
CA PHE A 33 1.31 18.67 -8.83
C PHE A 33 0.22 17.75 -9.36
N VAL A 34 -0.36 18.03 -10.53
CA VAL A 34 -1.41 17.19 -11.12
C VAL A 34 -0.88 15.79 -11.42
N ALA A 35 0.33 15.68 -11.99
CA ALA A 35 0.94 14.39 -12.28
C ALA A 35 1.17 13.58 -10.99
N LEU A 36 1.75 14.20 -9.96
CA LEU A 36 1.96 13.58 -8.65
C LEU A 36 0.64 13.22 -7.99
N ALA A 37 -0.36 14.11 -7.98
CA ALA A 37 -1.67 13.85 -7.41
C ALA A 37 -2.38 12.69 -8.12
N LEU A 38 -2.27 12.57 -9.45
CA LEU A 38 -2.82 11.44 -10.20
C LEU A 38 -2.13 10.13 -9.84
N LEU A 39 -0.81 10.13 -9.71
CA LEU A 39 -0.03 8.98 -9.24
C LEU A 39 -0.49 8.57 -7.83
N GLU A 40 -0.55 9.54 -6.91
CA GLU A 40 -1.03 9.35 -5.54
C GLU A 40 -2.44 8.73 -5.47
N ILE A 41 -3.36 9.22 -6.30
CA ILE A 41 -4.73 8.70 -6.38
C ILE A 41 -4.75 7.26 -6.91
N ALA A 42 -3.97 6.96 -7.94
CA ALA A 42 -3.88 5.62 -8.51
C ALA A 42 -3.39 4.61 -7.45
N MET A 43 -2.33 4.95 -6.72
CA MET A 43 -1.77 4.07 -5.68
C MET A 43 -2.66 3.97 -4.44
N ALA A 44 -3.42 5.02 -4.12
CA ALA A 44 -4.40 5.01 -3.03
C ALA A 44 -5.54 4.01 -3.29
N ALA A 45 -5.94 3.82 -4.55
CA ALA A 45 -6.99 2.87 -4.89
C ALA A 45 -6.63 1.44 -4.49
N ASP A 46 -5.41 1.01 -4.81
CA ASP A 46 -4.94 -0.34 -4.53
C ASP A 46 -4.75 -0.60 -3.02
N SER A 47 -4.33 0.44 -2.30
CA SER A 47 -4.08 0.40 -0.86
C SER A 47 -5.35 0.48 0.00
N SER A 48 -6.43 1.05 -0.54
CA SER A 48 -7.70 1.25 0.19
C SER A 48 -8.40 -0.05 0.58
N VAL A 49 -8.27 -1.09 -0.25
CA VAL A 49 -8.96 -2.37 -0.09
C VAL A 49 -8.54 -3.11 1.19
N PRO A 50 -7.24 -3.39 1.43
CA PRO A 50 -6.83 -4.03 2.66
C PRO A 50 -7.19 -3.20 3.90
N MET A 51 -7.04 -1.87 3.86
CA MET A 51 -7.37 -0.98 4.98
C MET A 51 -8.86 -1.03 5.35
N ALA A 52 -9.75 -1.09 4.36
CA ALA A 52 -11.19 -1.20 4.60
C ALA A 52 -11.56 -2.50 5.31
N GLY A 53 -10.83 -3.59 5.02
CA GLY A 53 -11.02 -4.88 5.69
C GLY A 53 -10.71 -4.88 7.18
N ILE A 54 -9.89 -3.94 7.63
CA ILE A 54 -9.53 -3.74 9.03
C ILE A 54 -10.50 -2.76 9.69
N ALA A 55 -10.86 -1.67 9.02
CA ALA A 55 -11.82 -0.69 9.53
C ALA A 55 -13.12 -1.36 9.99
N GLY A 56 -13.61 -2.35 9.24
CA GLY A 56 -14.81 -3.11 9.59
C GLY A 56 -14.70 -3.99 10.85
N ARG A 57 -13.50 -4.12 11.44
CA ARG A 57 -13.26 -4.79 12.74
C ARG A 57 -13.20 -3.82 13.91
N LEU A 58 -13.16 -2.51 13.66
CA LEU A 58 -13.13 -1.46 14.68
C LEU A 58 -14.54 -1.07 15.16
N HIS A 59 -14.67 -0.80 16.45
CA HIS A 59 -15.91 -0.28 17.05
C HIS A 59 -16.19 1.16 16.58
N SER A 60 -17.47 1.56 16.55
CA SER A 60 -17.95 2.76 15.84
C SER A 60 -17.18 4.08 16.06
N PRO A 61 -16.79 4.50 17.28
CA PRO A 61 -16.02 5.73 17.47
C PRO A 61 -14.58 5.63 16.95
N ALA A 62 -13.84 4.55 17.26
CA ALA A 62 -12.48 4.35 16.75
C ALA A 62 -12.46 4.16 15.23
N ARG A 63 -13.48 3.51 14.67
CA ARG A 63 -13.62 3.35 13.21
C ARG A 63 -13.73 4.69 12.50
N ARG A 64 -14.56 5.61 13.02
CA ARG A 64 -14.70 6.96 12.46
C ARG A 64 -13.39 7.74 12.53
N LEU A 65 -12.71 7.72 13.68
CA LEU A 65 -11.43 8.40 13.85
C LEU A 65 -10.34 7.82 12.93
N PHE A 66 -10.29 6.50 12.80
CA PHE A 66 -9.35 5.81 11.91
C PHE A 66 -9.60 6.19 10.45
N LEU A 67 -10.85 6.13 9.99
CA LEU A 67 -11.22 6.43 8.61
C LEU A 67 -11.09 7.92 8.26
N SER A 68 -11.22 8.83 9.23
CA SER A 68 -11.10 10.27 9.00
C SER A 68 -9.67 10.78 9.14
N LEU A 69 -9.07 10.63 10.31
CA LEU A 69 -7.78 11.21 10.67
C LEU A 69 -6.66 10.18 10.69
N GLY A 70 -6.95 8.95 11.13
CA GLY A 70 -5.93 7.91 11.30
C GLY A 70 -5.24 7.53 9.99
N ILE A 71 -5.99 7.34 8.90
CA ILE A 71 -5.42 7.06 7.58
C ILE A 71 -4.62 8.25 7.07
N VAL A 72 -5.16 9.47 7.18
CA VAL A 72 -4.49 10.67 6.67
C VAL A 72 -3.18 10.93 7.42
N ALA A 73 -3.23 10.94 8.75
CA ALA A 73 -2.06 11.10 9.60
C ALA A 73 -1.05 9.96 9.40
N GLY A 74 -1.52 8.72 9.24
CA GLY A 74 -0.66 7.57 8.95
C GLY A 74 0.08 7.70 7.62
N VAL A 75 -0.61 8.13 6.56
CA VAL A 75 0.02 8.36 5.24
C VAL A 75 1.05 9.48 5.32
N LEU A 76 0.71 10.61 5.94
CA LEU A 76 1.63 11.74 6.09
C LEU A 76 2.85 11.35 6.93
N ALA A 77 2.65 10.69 8.07
CA ALA A 77 3.75 10.25 8.92
C ALA A 77 4.67 9.29 8.17
N MET A 78 4.12 8.28 7.51
CA MET A 78 4.93 7.27 6.82
C MET A 78 5.62 7.83 5.58
N ARG A 79 5.11 8.90 4.96
CA ARG A 79 5.74 9.50 3.78
C ARG A 79 6.71 10.61 4.08
N LEU A 80 6.46 11.40 5.12
CA LEU A 80 7.28 12.55 5.46
C LEU A 80 8.36 12.19 6.48
N LEU A 81 8.13 11.19 7.34
CA LEU A 81 9.07 10.83 8.41
C LEU A 81 9.93 9.61 8.05
N LEU A 82 9.41 8.60 7.35
CA LEU A 82 10.21 7.40 7.04
C LEU A 82 11.41 7.67 6.12
N PRO A 83 11.31 8.45 5.02
CA PRO A 83 12.49 8.65 4.18
C PRO A 83 13.65 9.34 4.93
N PRO A 84 13.43 10.46 5.66
CA PRO A 84 14.49 11.05 6.48
C PRO A 84 15.00 10.14 7.59
N ALA A 85 14.12 9.36 8.23
CA ALA A 85 14.54 8.40 9.25
C ALA A 85 15.38 7.26 8.67
N ALA A 86 15.08 6.82 7.46
CA ALA A 86 15.85 5.80 6.75
C ALA A 86 17.25 6.29 6.42
N VAL A 87 17.37 7.51 5.86
CA VAL A 87 18.67 8.16 5.60
C VAL A 87 19.46 8.33 6.90
N ALA A 88 18.82 8.85 7.95
CA ALA A 88 19.47 9.03 9.25
C ALA A 88 20.07 7.72 9.81
N VAL A 89 19.35 6.61 9.68
CA VAL A 89 19.84 5.30 10.12
C VAL A 89 20.93 4.75 9.21
N GLY A 90 20.79 4.93 7.89
CA GLY A 90 21.75 4.43 6.91
C GLY A 90 23.10 5.12 6.98
N ASP A 91 23.10 6.44 7.12
CA ASP A 91 24.32 7.27 7.15
C ASP A 91 24.79 7.55 8.59
N ALA A 92 24.10 7.00 9.58
CA ALA A 92 24.33 7.26 11.00
C ALA A 92 24.35 8.76 11.35
N THR A 93 23.50 9.55 10.69
CA THR A 93 23.32 10.99 10.95
C THR A 93 22.17 11.24 11.92
N ASP A 94 22.11 12.46 12.46
CA ASP A 94 21.00 12.86 13.32
C ASP A 94 19.69 12.96 12.51
N PRO A 95 18.53 12.48 13.01
CA PRO A 95 17.27 12.57 12.28
C PRO A 95 16.88 14.01 11.93
N ALA A 96 17.24 15.00 12.74
CA ALA A 96 16.94 16.40 12.43
C ALA A 96 17.76 16.89 11.24
N SER A 97 19.02 16.46 11.08
CA SER A 97 19.83 16.84 9.93
C SER A 97 19.31 16.22 8.64
N SER A 98 18.84 14.97 8.65
CA SER A 98 18.24 14.34 7.46
C SER A 98 16.92 14.99 7.05
N VAL A 99 16.11 15.47 8.01
CA VAL A 99 14.91 16.28 7.71
C VAL A 99 15.29 17.63 7.13
N GLN A 100 16.30 18.29 7.69
CA GLN A 100 16.81 19.56 7.16
C GLN A 100 17.32 19.38 5.72
N GLU A 101 18.06 18.31 5.47
CA GLU A 101 18.56 17.96 4.14
C GLU A 101 17.41 17.72 3.15
N ALA A 102 16.38 16.96 3.54
CA ALA A 102 15.20 16.72 2.70
C ALA A 102 14.49 18.01 2.27
N VAL A 103 14.50 19.05 3.11
CA VAL A 103 13.82 20.32 2.85
C VAL A 103 14.70 21.31 2.09
N PHE A 104 15.96 21.45 2.48
CA PHE A 104 16.84 22.51 1.99
C PHE A 104 17.87 22.03 0.95
N ALA A 105 18.11 20.72 0.85
CA ALA A 105 19.05 20.12 -0.08
C ALA A 105 18.49 18.79 -0.69
N PRO A 106 17.36 18.85 -1.42
CA PRO A 106 16.67 17.65 -1.92
C PRO A 106 17.53 16.80 -2.87
N GLY A 107 18.51 17.41 -3.55
CA GLY A 107 19.44 16.69 -4.41
C GLY A 107 20.39 15.77 -3.64
N SER A 108 21.02 16.26 -2.57
CA SER A 108 21.90 15.45 -1.72
C SER A 108 21.09 14.41 -0.93
N PHE A 109 19.92 14.82 -0.43
CA PHE A 109 18.98 13.89 0.21
C PHE A 109 18.61 12.72 -0.70
N SER A 110 18.32 12.99 -1.98
CA SER A 110 17.99 11.94 -2.96
C SER A 110 19.16 11.01 -3.25
N ALA A 111 20.40 11.53 -3.24
CA ALA A 111 21.60 10.72 -3.41
C ALA A 111 21.82 9.79 -2.22
N HIS A 112 21.78 10.31 -0.99
CA HIS A 112 21.90 9.51 0.23
C HIS A 112 20.76 8.47 0.34
N LEU A 113 19.53 8.86 0.00
CA LEU A 113 18.40 7.93 -0.03
C LEU A 113 18.63 6.80 -1.05
N ALA A 114 19.23 7.09 -2.21
CA ALA A 114 19.59 6.08 -3.20
C ALA A 114 20.66 5.09 -2.69
N GLU A 115 21.58 5.55 -1.85
CA GLU A 115 22.60 4.70 -1.21
C GLU A 115 22.00 3.72 -0.19
N VAL A 116 21.00 4.17 0.57
CA VAL A 116 20.30 3.33 1.58
C VAL A 116 19.23 2.43 0.95
N ARG A 117 18.79 2.72 -0.28
CA ARG A 117 17.71 2.00 -0.96
C ARG A 117 17.87 0.47 -1.01
N PRO A 118 19.04 -0.13 -1.26
CA PRO A 118 19.17 -1.58 -1.28
C PRO A 118 18.76 -2.24 0.05
N ALA A 119 19.10 -1.61 1.18
CA ALA A 119 18.65 -2.07 2.49
C ALA A 119 17.14 -1.91 2.67
N LEU A 120 16.58 -0.78 2.25
CA LEU A 120 15.13 -0.52 2.34
C LEU A 120 14.31 -1.48 1.48
N ALA A 121 14.75 -1.73 0.25
CA ALA A 121 14.08 -2.66 -0.65
C ALA A 121 14.11 -4.09 -0.11
N ALA A 122 15.25 -4.55 0.43
CA ALA A 122 15.36 -5.86 1.06
C ALA A 122 14.49 -5.98 2.33
N PHE A 123 14.48 -4.93 3.16
CA PHE A 123 13.63 -4.82 4.34
C PHE A 123 12.16 -4.91 3.98
N GLY A 124 11.72 -4.09 3.01
CA GLY A 124 10.36 -4.06 2.52
C GLY A 124 9.94 -5.40 1.93
N ALA A 125 10.79 -6.00 1.10
CA ALA A 125 10.52 -7.30 0.47
C ALA A 125 10.24 -8.38 1.51
N ALA A 126 11.13 -8.52 2.50
CA ALA A 126 11.00 -9.53 3.54
C ALA A 126 9.78 -9.29 4.44
N PHE A 127 9.56 -8.05 4.88
CA PHE A 127 8.42 -7.68 5.72
C PHE A 127 7.08 -7.94 5.01
N ILE A 128 6.93 -7.43 3.80
CA ILE A 128 5.70 -7.54 3.02
C ILE A 128 5.45 -9.00 2.61
N TRP A 129 6.52 -9.72 2.26
CA TRP A 129 6.42 -11.15 2.00
C TRP A 129 5.88 -11.91 3.20
N LEU A 130 6.31 -11.60 4.42
CA LEU A 130 5.81 -12.26 5.63
C LEU A 130 4.32 -11.97 5.86
N VAL A 131 3.87 -10.73 5.63
CA VAL A 131 2.44 -10.37 5.66
C VAL A 131 1.65 -11.15 4.60
N PHE A 132 2.21 -11.31 3.40
CA PHE A 132 1.60 -12.11 2.34
C PHE A 132 1.63 -13.62 2.64
N ALA A 133 2.72 -14.15 3.19
CA ALA A 133 2.89 -15.56 3.49
C ALA A 133 1.97 -16.01 4.63
N GLU A 134 1.73 -15.14 5.61
CA GLU A 134 0.68 -15.34 6.62
C GLU A 134 -0.70 -15.45 5.97
N TYR A 135 -0.93 -14.68 4.89
CA TYR A 135 -2.12 -14.86 4.09
C TYR A 135 -2.11 -16.21 3.34
N LEU A 136 -1.02 -16.51 2.63
CA LEU A 136 -0.90 -17.61 1.69
C LEU A 136 -1.01 -18.98 2.38
N PHE A 137 -0.31 -19.16 3.50
CA PHE A 137 -0.23 -20.43 4.24
C PHE A 137 -1.38 -20.62 5.25
N ASN A 138 -2.48 -19.89 5.13
CA ASN A 138 -3.56 -19.96 6.11
C ASN A 138 -4.49 -21.18 5.88
N THR A 139 -4.36 -22.19 6.74
CA THR A 139 -5.15 -23.44 6.69
C THR A 139 -6.66 -23.23 6.88
N ASP A 140 -7.09 -22.26 7.67
CA ASP A 140 -8.52 -21.95 7.91
C ASP A 140 -9.21 -21.39 6.66
N ARG A 141 -8.41 -20.99 5.67
CA ARG A 141 -8.87 -20.54 4.35
C ARG A 141 -9.01 -21.65 3.33
N ALA A 142 -8.28 -22.77 3.48
CA ALA A 142 -8.29 -23.84 2.48
C ALA A 142 -9.69 -24.44 2.26
N SER A 143 -10.57 -24.37 3.28
CA SER A 143 -11.97 -24.80 3.23
C SER A 143 -12.93 -23.79 2.59
N ARG A 144 -12.53 -22.52 2.46
CA ARG A 144 -13.34 -21.46 1.84
C ARG A 144 -13.01 -21.43 0.35
N ARG A 145 -13.98 -21.13 -0.53
CA ARG A 145 -13.74 -21.01 -1.99
C ARG A 145 -12.66 -19.98 -2.27
N SER A 146 -11.42 -20.45 -2.46
CA SER A 146 -10.23 -19.69 -2.83
C SER A 146 -10.44 -18.95 -4.14
N TRP A 147 -9.71 -17.86 -4.33
CA TRP A 147 -9.82 -17.05 -5.56
C TRP A 147 -9.20 -17.80 -6.74
N LEU A 148 -8.01 -18.38 -6.54
CA LEU A 148 -7.31 -19.20 -7.56
C LEU A 148 -7.68 -20.69 -7.47
N GLY A 149 -8.70 -21.05 -6.68
CA GLY A 149 -9.20 -22.42 -6.58
C GLY A 149 -8.18 -23.40 -5.97
N ARG A 150 -7.96 -24.53 -6.65
CA ARG A 150 -7.21 -25.67 -6.10
C ARG A 150 -5.72 -25.38 -5.85
N LEU A 151 -5.11 -24.49 -6.64
CA LEU A 151 -3.71 -24.10 -6.48
C LEU A 151 -3.50 -23.38 -5.14
N GLU A 152 -4.33 -22.39 -4.85
CA GLU A 152 -4.33 -21.67 -3.57
C GLU A 152 -4.65 -22.60 -2.40
N ALA A 153 -5.59 -23.55 -2.56
CA ALA A 153 -5.91 -24.50 -1.50
C ALA A 153 -4.75 -25.45 -1.16
N ARG A 154 -3.94 -25.85 -2.16
CA ARG A 154 -2.73 -26.66 -1.94
C ARG A 154 -1.63 -25.87 -1.24
N LEU A 155 -1.38 -24.64 -1.70
CA LEU A 155 -0.39 -23.75 -1.09
C LEU A 155 -0.78 -23.36 0.34
N ALA A 156 -2.08 -23.24 0.64
CA ALA A 156 -2.56 -22.95 1.99
C ALA A 156 -2.48 -24.15 2.96
N ALA A 157 -2.46 -25.38 2.43
CA ALA A 157 -2.47 -26.61 3.22
C ALA A 157 -1.07 -27.02 3.66
N VAL A 158 -0.40 -26.15 4.41
CA VAL A 158 0.98 -26.38 4.90
C VAL A 158 0.97 -26.60 6.41
N ALA A 159 1.70 -27.63 6.86
CA ALA A 159 1.92 -27.88 8.27
C ALA A 159 2.80 -26.77 8.87
N ARG A 160 2.42 -26.20 10.03
CA ARG A 160 3.14 -25.12 10.72
C ARG A 160 3.33 -23.87 9.84
N PRO A 161 2.24 -23.17 9.47
CA PRO A 161 2.29 -22.07 8.49
C PRO A 161 3.25 -20.93 8.88
N ARG A 162 3.35 -20.61 10.18
CA ARG A 162 4.27 -19.58 10.69
C ARG A 162 5.74 -19.89 10.38
N VAL A 163 6.14 -21.17 10.45
CA VAL A 163 7.52 -21.58 10.17
C VAL A 163 7.81 -21.42 8.69
N TRP A 164 6.89 -21.85 7.82
CA TRP A 164 7.06 -21.72 6.37
C TRP A 164 7.04 -20.27 5.89
N SER A 165 6.27 -19.38 6.52
CA SER A 165 6.36 -17.94 6.27
C SER A 165 7.78 -17.42 6.49
N LEU A 166 8.41 -17.80 7.61
CA LEU A 166 9.78 -17.38 7.94
C LEU A 166 10.82 -18.02 7.02
N VAL A 167 10.70 -19.32 6.74
CA VAL A 167 11.61 -20.03 5.83
C VAL A 167 11.59 -19.39 4.45
N THR A 168 10.40 -19.17 3.87
CA THR A 168 10.30 -18.56 2.53
C THR A 168 10.81 -17.12 2.48
N ALA A 169 10.59 -16.32 3.54
CA ALA A 169 11.16 -14.98 3.63
C ALA A 169 12.70 -15.01 3.71
N ALA A 170 13.26 -15.86 4.57
CA ALA A 170 14.70 -16.02 4.73
C ALA A 170 15.35 -16.54 3.44
N THR A 171 14.70 -17.47 2.74
CA THR A 171 15.15 -17.93 1.42
C THR A 171 15.15 -16.80 0.41
N GLY A 172 14.11 -15.96 0.36
CA GLY A 172 14.05 -14.80 -0.54
C GLY A 172 15.19 -13.82 -0.28
N VAL A 173 15.48 -13.52 0.99
CA VAL A 173 16.63 -12.69 1.38
C VAL A 173 17.96 -13.34 0.97
N ALA A 174 18.14 -14.63 1.26
CA ALA A 174 19.38 -15.35 0.93
C ALA A 174 19.62 -15.43 -0.58
N VAL A 175 18.59 -15.76 -1.36
CA VAL A 175 18.68 -15.80 -2.83
C VAL A 175 19.03 -14.42 -3.37
N THR A 176 18.34 -13.38 -2.93
CA THR A 176 18.60 -12.02 -3.44
C THR A 176 20.00 -11.54 -3.04
N ALA A 177 20.44 -11.82 -1.82
CA ALA A 177 21.81 -11.51 -1.39
C ALA A 177 22.85 -12.22 -2.25
N VAL A 178 22.68 -13.53 -2.53
CA VAL A 178 23.59 -14.26 -3.43
C VAL A 178 23.61 -13.65 -4.83
N LEU A 179 22.44 -13.32 -5.39
CA LEU A 179 22.35 -12.74 -6.73
C LEU A 179 23.02 -11.35 -6.81
N VAL A 180 22.80 -10.49 -5.81
CA VAL A 180 23.47 -9.18 -5.71
C VAL A 180 24.99 -9.35 -5.52
N GLY A 181 25.43 -10.34 -4.76
CA GLY A 181 26.86 -10.58 -4.50
C GLY A 181 27.65 -11.15 -5.67
N VAL A 182 26.97 -11.88 -6.58
CA VAL A 182 27.60 -12.44 -7.78
C VAL A 182 27.59 -11.42 -8.92
N ASP A 183 26.68 -10.46 -8.90
CA ASP A 183 26.59 -9.41 -9.90
C ASP A 183 27.77 -8.44 -9.78
N ARG A 184 28.58 -8.34 -10.84
CA ARG A 184 29.74 -7.44 -10.91
C ARG A 184 29.33 -5.97 -11.04
N ALA A 185 28.06 -5.68 -11.34
CA ALA A 185 27.55 -4.31 -11.39
C ALA A 185 27.46 -3.68 -9.99
N TRP A 186 27.34 -4.49 -8.94
CA TRP A 186 27.28 -4.02 -7.56
C TRP A 186 28.67 -3.97 -6.91
N SER A 187 28.90 -2.96 -6.09
CA SER A 187 30.10 -2.92 -5.25
C SER A 187 30.06 -4.07 -4.24
N PRO A 188 31.20 -4.65 -3.84
CA PRO A 188 31.24 -5.70 -2.81
C PRO A 188 30.57 -5.30 -1.48
N GLY A 189 30.42 -3.99 -1.24
CA GLY A 189 29.74 -3.42 -0.08
C GLY A 189 28.21 -3.49 -0.11
N ALA A 190 27.57 -3.76 -1.25
CA ALA A 190 26.10 -3.78 -1.37
C ALA A 190 25.43 -5.00 -0.72
N LEU A 191 26.19 -6.07 -0.48
CA LEU A 191 25.71 -7.30 0.13
C LEU A 191 25.22 -7.13 1.57
N LEU A 192 26.01 -6.44 2.39
CA LEU A 192 25.72 -6.28 3.81
C LEU A 192 24.43 -5.49 4.06
N PRO A 193 24.18 -4.34 3.39
CA PRO A 193 22.90 -3.63 3.43
C PRO A 193 21.70 -4.51 3.08
N VAL A 194 21.79 -5.34 2.03
CA VAL A 194 20.70 -6.24 1.61
C VAL A 194 20.39 -7.29 2.68
N VAL A 195 21.42 -7.93 3.23
CA VAL A 195 21.25 -8.96 4.27
C VAL A 195 20.70 -8.35 5.57
N LEU A 196 21.28 -7.23 6.02
CA LEU A 196 20.84 -6.54 7.24
C LEU A 196 19.44 -5.97 7.08
N GLY A 197 19.13 -5.36 5.93
CA GLY A 197 17.80 -4.87 5.60
C GLY A 197 16.76 -6.00 5.63
N GLY A 198 17.03 -7.10 4.92
CA GLY A 198 16.18 -8.28 4.91
C GLY A 198 15.95 -8.86 6.31
N ALA A 199 17.00 -9.00 7.12
CA ALA A 199 16.89 -9.46 8.51
C ALA A 199 16.08 -8.48 9.38
N ALA A 200 16.33 -7.18 9.25
CA ALA A 200 15.57 -6.15 9.94
C ALA A 200 14.08 -6.18 9.55
N GLY A 201 13.74 -6.48 8.30
CA GLY A 201 12.36 -6.65 7.84
C GLY A 201 11.66 -7.83 8.52
N ILE A 202 12.36 -8.96 8.65
CA ILE A 202 11.86 -10.13 9.39
C ILE A 202 11.65 -9.78 10.87
N VAL A 203 12.62 -9.12 11.50
CA VAL A 203 12.54 -8.69 12.90
C VAL A 203 11.39 -7.72 13.12
N ALA A 204 11.21 -6.73 12.24
CA ALA A 204 10.13 -5.75 12.32
C ALA A 204 8.75 -6.42 12.21
N TYR A 205 8.58 -7.40 11.33
CA TYR A 205 7.35 -8.18 11.23
C TYR A 205 7.07 -8.99 12.52
N LEU A 206 8.09 -9.68 13.04
CA LEU A 206 7.92 -10.44 14.28
C LEU A 206 7.61 -9.51 15.47
N GLY A 207 8.25 -8.34 15.50
CA GLY A 207 7.98 -7.27 16.46
C GLY A 207 6.54 -6.78 16.38
N SER A 208 6.04 -6.46 15.18
CA SER A 208 4.66 -6.00 14.99
C SER A 208 3.66 -7.04 15.49
N LYS A 209 3.88 -8.34 15.22
CA LYS A 209 3.02 -9.42 15.71
C LYS A 209 3.08 -9.59 17.22
N ARG A 210 4.25 -9.44 17.85
CA ARG A 210 4.37 -9.48 19.30
C ARG A 210 3.61 -8.34 19.96
N VAL A 211 3.76 -7.12 19.45
CA VAL A 211 3.02 -5.95 19.95
C VAL A 211 1.52 -6.14 19.73
N ALA A 212 1.09 -6.62 18.56
CA ALA A 212 -0.31 -6.89 18.27
C ALA A 212 -0.91 -7.96 19.19
N ALA A 213 -0.17 -9.05 19.47
CA ALA A 213 -0.61 -10.10 20.38
C ALA A 213 -0.71 -9.58 21.82
N TRP A 214 0.31 -8.87 22.30
CA TRP A 214 0.29 -8.22 23.61
C TRP A 214 -0.84 -7.20 23.74
N ALA A 215 -1.15 -6.46 22.68
CA ALA A 215 -2.25 -5.49 22.68
C ALA A 215 -3.63 -6.15 22.83
N LEU A 216 -3.78 -7.40 22.38
CA LEU A 216 -5.04 -8.15 22.44
C LEU A 216 -5.15 -9.04 23.70
N ASP A 217 -4.04 -9.30 24.38
CA ASP A 217 -3.99 -10.24 25.50
C ASP A 217 -4.87 -9.79 26.69
N GLY A 218 -5.86 -10.56 27.12
CA GLY A 218 -6.76 -10.15 28.21
C GLY A 218 -7.78 -9.05 27.87
N VAL A 219 -7.97 -8.70 26.58
CA VAL A 219 -9.18 -7.99 26.13
C VAL A 219 -10.29 -9.03 26.02
N GLY A 220 -11.22 -9.05 26.99
CA GLY A 220 -12.36 -9.99 26.99
C GLY A 220 -13.21 -9.87 25.72
N SER A 221 -13.88 -10.96 25.33
CA SER A 221 -14.73 -11.07 24.13
C SER A 221 -15.97 -10.16 24.14
N ASP A 222 -16.25 -9.50 25.26
CA ASP A 222 -17.41 -8.62 25.41
C ASP A 222 -17.16 -7.26 24.76
N THR A 223 -17.53 -7.20 23.49
CA THR A 223 -17.50 -6.01 22.64
C THR A 223 -18.28 -4.79 23.17
N ALA A 224 -19.04 -4.93 24.27
CA ALA A 224 -19.86 -3.87 24.85
C ALA A 224 -19.13 -2.95 25.85
N SER A 225 -18.03 -3.40 26.48
CA SER A 225 -17.27 -2.60 27.47
C SER A 225 -16.02 -1.92 26.90
N ILE A 226 -15.77 -2.10 25.60
CA ILE A 226 -14.54 -1.72 24.89
C ILE A 226 -14.28 -0.20 24.83
N GLY A 227 -15.24 0.66 25.17
CA GLY A 227 -15.13 2.12 25.03
C GLY A 227 -14.81 2.91 26.31
N VAL A 228 -14.85 2.32 27.51
CA VAL A 228 -14.86 3.13 28.77
C VAL A 228 -13.88 2.61 29.84
N GLY A 229 -13.12 1.55 29.56
CA GLY A 229 -12.20 0.93 30.54
C GLY A 229 -10.70 1.18 30.26
N ARG A 230 -9.88 0.89 31.28
CA ARG A 230 -8.38 0.90 31.27
C ARG A 230 -7.71 0.11 30.12
N GLY A 231 -8.47 -0.63 29.31
CA GLY A 231 -8.01 -1.36 28.11
C GLY A 231 -8.18 -0.64 26.77
N ALA A 232 -8.83 0.54 26.73
CA ALA A 232 -9.10 1.26 25.48
C ALA A 232 -7.82 1.60 24.68
N TRP A 233 -6.74 1.98 25.36
CA TRP A 233 -5.45 2.31 24.70
C TRP A 233 -4.78 1.11 24.02
N ARG A 234 -5.01 -0.12 24.51
CA ARG A 234 -4.43 -1.34 23.92
C ARG A 234 -5.04 -1.64 22.55
N ILE A 235 -6.32 -1.32 22.37
CA ILE A 235 -6.98 -1.42 21.06
C ILE A 235 -6.42 -0.38 20.09
N HIS A 236 -6.07 0.82 20.57
CA HIS A 236 -5.37 1.82 19.78
C HIS A 236 -3.95 1.35 19.41
N ALA A 237 -3.26 0.65 20.31
CA ALA A 237 -1.97 0.03 20.01
C ALA A 237 -2.09 -1.09 18.97
N HIS A 238 -3.12 -1.94 19.03
CA HIS A 238 -3.37 -2.92 17.97
C HIS A 238 -3.67 -2.22 16.63
N ALA A 239 -4.56 -1.23 16.64
CA ALA A 239 -4.88 -0.46 15.43
C ALA A 239 -3.64 0.23 14.85
N SER A 240 -2.74 0.78 15.68
CA SER A 240 -1.52 1.44 15.23
C SER A 240 -0.53 0.46 14.60
N THR A 241 -0.36 -0.75 15.14
CA THR A 241 0.48 -1.79 14.48
C THR A 241 0.00 -2.11 13.08
N VAL A 242 -1.32 -2.10 12.87
CA VAL A 242 -1.92 -2.36 11.57
C VAL A 242 -1.78 -1.15 10.63
N VAL A 243 -1.98 0.08 11.13
CA VAL A 243 -1.67 1.30 10.35
C VAL A 243 -0.22 1.29 9.92
N PHE A 244 0.69 0.94 10.83
CA PHE A 244 2.12 0.85 10.57
C PHE A 244 2.43 -0.19 9.50
N GLU A 245 1.96 -1.43 9.63
CA GLU A 245 2.15 -2.49 8.62
C GLU A 245 1.70 -2.05 7.22
N ARG A 246 0.58 -1.32 7.13
CA ARG A 246 0.03 -0.85 5.84
C ARG A 246 0.71 0.39 5.32
N GLY A 247 1.00 1.34 6.20
CA GLY A 247 1.74 2.55 5.87
C GLY A 247 3.14 2.22 5.38
N LEU A 248 3.78 1.21 5.95
CA LEU A 248 5.05 0.69 5.50
C LEU A 248 4.96 0.05 4.10
N VAL A 249 3.92 -0.75 3.82
CA VAL A 249 3.68 -1.29 2.48
C VAL A 249 3.58 -0.16 1.43
N VAL A 250 2.81 0.88 1.74
CA VAL A 250 2.65 2.04 0.86
C VAL A 250 3.96 2.80 0.73
N PHE A 251 4.68 3.03 1.82
CA PHE A 251 5.99 3.66 1.77
C PHE A 251 6.95 2.90 0.85
N MET A 252 7.07 1.57 1.01
CA MET A 252 7.95 0.75 0.17
C MET A 252 7.55 0.77 -1.29
N LEU A 253 6.25 0.80 -1.57
CA LEU A 253 5.72 0.97 -2.91
C LEU A 253 6.20 2.29 -3.52
N PHE A 254 6.08 3.40 -2.80
CA PHE A 254 6.54 4.70 -3.26
C PHE A 254 8.06 4.81 -3.36
N GLU A 255 8.83 4.24 -2.44
CA GLU A 255 10.29 4.26 -2.52
C GLU A 255 10.81 3.54 -3.78
N ILE A 256 10.15 2.44 -4.20
CA ILE A 256 10.44 1.83 -5.50
C ILE A 256 10.02 2.75 -6.66
N LEU A 257 8.80 3.31 -6.60
CA LEU A 257 8.25 4.15 -7.67
C LEU A 257 9.06 5.43 -7.86
N ASP A 258 9.23 6.22 -6.80
CA ASP A 258 10.01 7.46 -6.75
C ASP A 258 11.49 7.19 -6.97
N GLY A 259 11.96 6.00 -6.61
CA GLY A 259 13.30 5.57 -6.91
C GLY A 259 13.59 5.35 -8.38
N VAL A 260 12.56 5.07 -9.17
CA VAL A 260 12.64 4.83 -10.62
C VAL A 260 12.10 6.01 -11.42
N TYR A 261 11.28 6.86 -10.79
CA TYR A 261 10.71 8.09 -11.34
C TYR A 261 11.31 9.37 -10.79
N SER A 262 12.41 9.29 -10.03
CA SER A 262 13.05 10.46 -9.43
C SER A 262 13.05 11.61 -10.43
N LEU A 263 12.24 12.62 -10.11
CA LEU A 263 12.05 13.84 -10.88
C LEU A 263 13.35 14.67 -10.95
N SER A 264 14.45 14.13 -10.44
CA SER A 264 15.82 14.63 -10.48
C SER A 264 16.59 14.23 -11.75
N GLY A 265 16.02 13.42 -12.66
CA GLY A 265 16.69 12.98 -13.89
C GLY A 265 15.95 13.35 -15.18
N SER A 266 16.32 14.48 -15.79
CA SER A 266 16.29 14.72 -17.25
C SER A 266 15.07 14.23 -18.06
N GLY A 267 13.85 14.35 -17.52
CA GLY A 267 12.60 14.07 -18.24
C GLY A 267 11.90 15.36 -18.63
N THR A 268 11.03 15.34 -19.64
CA THR A 268 10.24 16.50 -20.14
C THR A 268 9.27 17.12 -19.11
N LEU A 269 9.28 16.64 -17.87
CA LEU A 269 8.52 17.14 -16.71
C LEU A 269 9.44 17.62 -15.58
N GLY A 270 10.77 17.61 -15.80
CA GLY A 270 11.78 18.09 -14.88
C GLY A 270 11.53 19.55 -14.54
N ALA A 271 11.52 19.84 -13.25
CA ALA A 271 11.29 21.16 -12.71
C ALA A 271 12.53 22.05 -12.88
N ASP A 272 12.94 22.30 -14.12
CA ASP A 272 14.12 23.12 -14.48
C ASP A 272 13.99 24.60 -14.06
N GLY A 273 12.95 24.96 -13.29
CA GLY A 273 12.73 26.29 -12.74
C GLY A 273 12.07 26.35 -11.35
N LEU A 274 11.89 25.24 -10.63
CA LEU A 274 11.36 25.28 -9.25
C LEU A 274 12.49 25.18 -8.22
N GLY A 275 12.45 26.04 -7.21
CA GLY A 275 13.33 25.96 -6.04
C GLY A 275 13.07 24.69 -5.20
N ALA A 276 14.05 24.28 -4.41
CA ALA A 276 13.97 23.10 -3.53
C ALA A 276 12.70 23.08 -2.65
N LEU A 277 12.37 24.23 -2.06
CA LEU A 277 11.19 24.40 -1.21
C LEU A 277 9.88 24.27 -1.98
N GLU A 278 9.85 24.69 -3.23
CA GLU A 278 8.67 24.64 -4.10
C GLU A 278 8.39 23.20 -4.55
N GLN A 279 9.45 22.46 -4.89
CA GLN A 279 9.37 21.03 -5.19
C GLN A 279 8.85 20.24 -3.98
N ALA A 280 9.41 20.49 -2.79
CA ALA A 280 8.95 19.89 -1.54
C ALA A 280 7.48 20.24 -1.24
N ALA A 281 7.08 21.51 -1.43
CA ALA A 281 5.70 21.94 -1.22
C ALA A 281 4.71 21.24 -2.18
N VAL A 282 5.07 21.11 -3.46
CA VAL A 282 4.27 20.39 -4.46
C VAL A 282 4.11 18.92 -4.10
N ALA A 283 5.21 18.26 -3.68
CA ALA A 283 5.19 16.86 -3.26
C ALA A 283 4.30 16.65 -2.01
N VAL A 284 4.48 17.47 -0.97
CA VAL A 284 3.66 17.41 0.26
C VAL A 284 2.18 17.64 -0.03
N ALA A 285 1.86 18.59 -0.92
CA ALA A 285 0.48 18.85 -1.32
C ALA A 285 -0.13 17.64 -2.06
N ALA A 286 0.61 17.02 -2.97
CA ALA A 286 0.16 15.83 -3.69
C ALA A 286 -0.08 14.65 -2.74
N ILE A 287 0.85 14.41 -1.81
CA ILE A 287 0.71 13.41 -0.74
C ILE A 287 -0.56 13.66 0.08
N GLY A 288 -0.82 14.91 0.46
CA GLY A 288 -2.02 15.30 1.19
C GLY A 288 -3.30 14.96 0.43
N VAL A 289 -3.35 15.23 -0.87
CA VAL A 289 -4.48 14.84 -1.73
C VAL A 289 -4.64 13.31 -1.78
N GLY A 290 -3.55 12.58 -2.00
CA GLY A 290 -3.54 11.12 -1.99
C GLY A 290 -4.08 10.53 -0.69
N ALA A 291 -3.66 11.09 0.43
CA ALA A 291 -4.09 10.67 1.76
C ALA A 291 -5.61 10.85 1.97
N VAL A 292 -6.16 11.99 1.52
CA VAL A 292 -7.61 12.24 1.57
C VAL A 292 -8.37 11.29 0.65
N PHE A 293 -7.87 11.03 -0.56
CA PHE A 293 -8.46 10.04 -1.47
C PHE A 293 -8.44 8.64 -0.86
N LEU A 294 -7.32 8.20 -0.30
CA LEU A 294 -7.19 6.90 0.36
C LEU A 294 -8.22 6.77 1.50
N ALA A 295 -8.31 7.77 2.38
CA ALA A 295 -9.26 7.79 3.48
C ALA A 295 -10.72 7.67 2.99
N ARG A 296 -11.09 8.45 1.96
CA ARG A 296 -12.45 8.43 1.37
C ARG A 296 -12.78 7.11 0.67
N LEU A 297 -11.85 6.56 -0.12
CA LEU A 297 -12.01 5.28 -0.78
C LEU A 297 -12.15 4.14 0.23
N THR A 298 -11.33 4.18 1.28
CA THR A 298 -11.37 3.19 2.37
C THR A 298 -12.69 3.24 3.13
N SER A 299 -13.16 4.43 3.50
CA SER A 299 -14.46 4.62 4.15
C SER A 299 -15.61 4.06 3.32
N ARG A 300 -15.55 4.26 2.00
CA ARG A 300 -16.53 3.74 1.03
C ARG A 300 -16.59 2.22 1.00
N LEU A 301 -15.43 1.58 0.98
CA LEU A 301 -15.31 0.13 0.93
C LEU A 301 -15.77 -0.52 2.25
N ASP A 302 -15.60 0.19 3.37
CA ASP A 302 -16.08 -0.21 4.70
C ASP A 302 -17.61 -0.10 4.82
N GLU A 303 -18.19 1.09 4.56
CA GLU A 303 -19.62 1.38 4.76
C GLU A 303 -20.56 0.49 3.91
N ALA A 304 -20.13 0.09 2.71
CA ALA A 304 -21.03 -0.50 1.73
C ALA A 304 -21.47 -1.97 1.99
N ALA A 305 -21.09 -2.59 3.13
CA ALA A 305 -20.96 -4.06 3.21
C ALA A 305 -20.19 -4.62 1.99
N GLY A 306 -19.36 -3.77 1.35
CA GLY A 306 -18.82 -3.96 0.01
C GLY A 306 -17.88 -5.14 -0.01
N LEU A 307 -17.11 -5.33 1.07
CA LEU A 307 -16.24 -6.48 1.25
C LEU A 307 -17.00 -7.81 1.41
N LYS A 308 -18.24 -7.82 1.92
CA LYS A 308 -19.07 -9.04 1.95
C LYS A 308 -19.63 -9.36 0.56
N ARG A 309 -19.96 -8.34 -0.24
CA ARG A 309 -20.38 -8.49 -1.64
C ARG A 309 -19.21 -8.81 -2.58
N LEU A 310 -18.01 -8.31 -2.30
CA LEU A 310 -16.81 -8.45 -3.11
C LEU A 310 -15.90 -9.55 -2.56
N ARG A 311 -16.38 -10.79 -2.69
CA ARG A 311 -15.80 -11.99 -2.05
C ARG A 311 -14.29 -12.14 -2.24
N TYR A 312 -13.78 -11.87 -3.44
CA TYR A 312 -12.37 -12.11 -3.80
C TYR A 312 -11.48 -10.90 -3.63
N LEU A 313 -12.02 -9.72 -3.31
CA LEU A 313 -11.25 -8.49 -3.23
C LEU A 313 -10.19 -8.53 -2.11
N LYS A 314 -10.51 -9.19 -0.98
CA LYS A 314 -9.53 -9.44 0.10
C LYS A 314 -8.40 -10.37 -0.32
N ALA A 315 -8.69 -11.32 -1.21
CA ALA A 315 -7.69 -12.23 -1.76
C ALA A 315 -6.77 -11.47 -2.73
N GLY A 316 -7.36 -10.75 -3.69
CA GLY A 316 -6.63 -9.90 -4.63
C GLY A 316 -5.67 -8.95 -3.92
N ALA A 317 -6.14 -8.23 -2.90
CA ALA A 317 -5.29 -7.35 -2.10
C ALA A 317 -4.08 -8.05 -1.45
N ALA A 318 -4.22 -9.31 -1.03
CA ALA A 318 -3.09 -10.06 -0.51
C ALA A 318 -2.11 -10.47 -1.62
N TYR A 319 -2.62 -10.89 -2.78
CA TYR A 319 -1.75 -11.18 -3.93
C TYR A 319 -0.99 -9.96 -4.43
N VAL A 320 -1.56 -8.75 -4.33
CA VAL A 320 -0.81 -7.50 -4.59
C VAL A 320 0.39 -7.37 -3.67
N LEU A 321 0.26 -7.69 -2.37
CA LEU A 321 1.39 -7.69 -1.44
C LEU A 321 2.46 -8.70 -1.86
N GLY A 322 2.03 -9.91 -2.27
CA GLY A 322 2.94 -10.93 -2.77
C GLY A 322 3.72 -10.47 -4.00
N VAL A 323 3.02 -9.89 -4.99
CA VAL A 323 3.65 -9.34 -6.19
C VAL A 323 4.59 -8.18 -5.82
N LEU A 324 4.17 -7.28 -4.94
CA LEU A 324 5.00 -6.16 -4.49
C LEU A 324 6.29 -6.63 -3.80
N ALA A 325 6.21 -7.63 -2.91
CA ALA A 325 7.38 -8.20 -2.27
C ALA A 325 8.36 -8.82 -3.28
N VAL A 326 7.85 -9.49 -4.31
CA VAL A 326 8.68 -10.02 -5.40
C VAL A 326 9.30 -8.91 -6.23
N LEU A 327 8.54 -7.86 -6.55
CA LEU A 327 9.05 -6.69 -7.27
C LEU A 327 10.12 -5.95 -6.45
N LEU A 328 9.98 -5.86 -5.13
CA LEU A 328 11.02 -5.31 -4.25
C LEU A 328 12.32 -6.11 -4.34
N TRP A 329 12.27 -7.45 -4.25
CA TRP A 329 13.47 -8.28 -4.44
C TRP A 329 14.04 -8.15 -5.85
N ALA A 330 13.18 -8.14 -6.88
CA ALA A 330 13.62 -7.98 -8.26
C ALA A 330 14.24 -6.60 -8.54
N SER A 331 13.79 -5.54 -7.84
CA SER A 331 14.34 -4.19 -7.98
C SER A 331 15.79 -4.06 -7.51
N LEU A 332 16.27 -5.01 -6.70
CA LEU A 332 17.69 -5.11 -6.30
C LEU A 332 18.58 -5.66 -7.42
N LEU A 333 17.98 -6.26 -8.45
CA LEU A 333 18.69 -6.86 -9.58
C LEU A 333 18.53 -6.04 -10.85
N VAL A 334 17.34 -5.51 -11.09
CA VAL A 334 17.01 -4.75 -12.29
C VAL A 334 16.12 -3.56 -11.91
N PRO A 335 16.38 -2.33 -12.40
CA PRO A 335 15.48 -1.20 -12.19
C PRO A 335 14.07 -1.51 -12.72
N ILE A 336 13.06 -1.43 -11.87
CA ILE A 336 11.67 -1.74 -12.24
C ILE A 336 10.89 -0.45 -12.47
N PRO A 337 10.47 -0.13 -13.70
CA PRO A 337 9.66 1.06 -13.96
C PRO A 337 8.43 1.08 -13.07
N GLY A 338 8.15 2.22 -12.43
CA GLY A 338 7.05 2.26 -11.51
C GLY A 338 5.67 2.04 -12.16
N VAL A 339 5.53 2.35 -13.45
CA VAL A 339 4.36 1.97 -14.26
C VAL A 339 4.11 0.45 -14.23
N VAL A 340 5.16 -0.37 -14.22
CA VAL A 340 5.03 -1.83 -14.14
C VAL A 340 4.46 -2.23 -12.80
N VAL A 341 4.94 -1.63 -11.71
CA VAL A 341 4.44 -1.89 -10.36
C VAL A 341 2.96 -1.49 -10.23
N ALA A 342 2.60 -0.30 -10.70
CA ALA A 342 1.21 0.19 -10.71
C ALA A 342 0.30 -0.69 -11.59
N TRP A 343 0.80 -1.16 -12.73
CA TRP A 343 0.08 -2.05 -13.63
C TRP A 343 -0.24 -3.40 -12.96
N PHE A 344 0.74 -4.03 -12.31
CA PHE A 344 0.50 -5.28 -11.59
C PHE A 344 -0.53 -5.13 -10.47
N GLY A 345 -0.44 -4.06 -9.67
CA GLY A 345 -1.43 -3.73 -8.64
C GLY A 345 -2.84 -3.62 -9.23
N SER A 346 -2.98 -2.79 -10.26
CA SER A 346 -4.24 -2.55 -10.98
C SER A 346 -4.83 -3.81 -11.60
N VAL A 347 -4.01 -4.66 -12.23
CA VAL A 347 -4.46 -5.90 -12.87
C VAL A 347 -4.93 -6.93 -11.84
N VAL A 348 -4.19 -7.10 -10.75
CA VAL A 348 -4.56 -8.05 -9.69
C VAL A 348 -5.83 -7.60 -8.97
N ILE A 349 -5.96 -6.31 -8.63
CA ILE A 349 -7.17 -5.79 -7.98
C ILE A 349 -8.34 -5.74 -8.95
N GLY A 350 -8.11 -5.30 -10.20
CA GLY A 350 -9.11 -5.28 -11.25
C GLY A 350 -9.68 -6.67 -11.54
N SER A 351 -8.82 -7.70 -11.62
CA SER A 351 -9.27 -9.09 -11.79
C SER A 351 -9.99 -9.64 -10.56
N ALA A 352 -9.56 -9.30 -9.35
CA ALA A 352 -10.26 -9.66 -8.11
C ALA A 352 -11.64 -8.97 -8.01
N LEU A 353 -11.76 -7.73 -8.49
CA LEU A 353 -13.02 -7.00 -8.57
C LEU A 353 -13.94 -7.61 -9.64
N ALA A 354 -13.42 -7.85 -10.85
CA ALA A 354 -14.17 -8.44 -11.96
C ALA A 354 -14.73 -9.82 -11.61
N SER A 355 -13.92 -10.67 -10.96
CA SER A 355 -14.32 -12.01 -10.50
C SER A 355 -15.28 -11.97 -9.30
N SER A 356 -15.33 -10.86 -8.57
CA SER A 356 -16.25 -10.64 -7.45
C SER A 356 -17.63 -10.13 -7.90
N LEU A 357 -17.72 -9.48 -9.07
CA LEU A 357 -18.99 -8.97 -9.60
C LEU A 357 -19.90 -10.13 -10.03
N PRO A 358 -21.22 -10.04 -9.76
CA PRO A 358 -22.19 -11.08 -10.14
C PRO A 358 -22.54 -11.01 -11.63
N TRP A 359 -21.53 -11.05 -12.50
CA TRP A 359 -21.66 -10.99 -13.97
C TRP A 359 -22.71 -12.01 -14.44
N ARG A 360 -22.64 -13.25 -13.94
CA ARG A 360 -23.58 -14.34 -14.28
C ARG A 360 -25.05 -14.08 -13.91
N ALA A 361 -25.35 -13.21 -12.94
CA ALA A 361 -26.73 -12.84 -12.59
C ALA A 361 -27.25 -11.68 -13.45
N TRP A 362 -26.36 -10.82 -13.94
CA TRP A 362 -26.69 -9.77 -14.90
C TRP A 362 -26.92 -10.35 -16.30
N TRP A 363 -26.01 -11.19 -16.82
CA TRP A 363 -26.19 -11.87 -18.11
C TRP A 363 -27.44 -12.76 -18.15
N ARG A 364 -27.78 -13.45 -17.05
CA ARG A 364 -29.03 -14.22 -16.97
C ARG A 364 -30.30 -13.36 -16.96
N ARG A 365 -30.22 -12.09 -16.53
CA ARG A 365 -31.35 -11.15 -16.62
C ARG A 365 -31.47 -10.58 -18.03
N VAL A 366 -30.36 -10.26 -18.68
CA VAL A 366 -30.33 -9.81 -20.08
C VAL A 366 -30.84 -10.93 -21.02
N ALA A 367 -30.35 -12.17 -20.85
CA ALA A 367 -30.80 -13.32 -21.64
C ALA A 367 -32.28 -13.69 -21.40
N ARG A 368 -32.82 -13.47 -20.20
CA ARG A 368 -34.26 -13.63 -19.92
C ARG A 368 -35.10 -12.48 -20.49
N GLY A 369 -34.55 -11.28 -20.56
CA GLY A 369 -35.19 -10.12 -21.19
C GLY A 369 -35.34 -10.30 -22.71
N SER A 370 -34.32 -10.83 -23.38
CA SER A 370 -34.37 -11.14 -24.82
C SER A 370 -35.20 -12.38 -25.18
N ALA A 371 -35.39 -13.32 -24.25
CA ALA A 371 -36.33 -14.44 -24.43
C ALA A 371 -37.81 -14.00 -24.33
N ARG A 372 -38.12 -13.04 -23.44
CA ARG A 372 -39.49 -12.49 -23.30
C ARG A 372 -39.93 -11.63 -24.48
N SER A 373 -39.02 -10.95 -25.18
CA SER A 373 -39.36 -10.15 -26.38
C SER A 373 -39.57 -11.01 -27.64
N ARG A 374 -39.01 -12.23 -27.68
CA ARG A 374 -39.25 -13.20 -28.77
C ARG A 374 -40.57 -13.95 -28.61
N SER A 375 -41.08 -14.14 -27.38
CA SER A 375 -42.39 -14.76 -27.17
C SER A 375 -43.56 -13.80 -27.41
N SER A 376 -43.35 -12.49 -27.34
CA SER A 376 -44.39 -11.47 -27.60
C SER A 376 -44.51 -11.06 -29.07
N SER A 377 -43.61 -11.52 -29.94
CA SER A 377 -43.62 -11.24 -31.39
C SER A 377 -44.10 -12.43 -32.24
N GLY A 378 -44.40 -13.58 -31.62
CA GLY A 378 -44.92 -14.78 -32.27
C GLY A 378 -46.43 -15.02 -32.10
N LEU A 379 -47.17 -14.03 -31.59
CA LEU A 379 -48.64 -14.05 -31.48
C LEU A 379 -49.20 -12.80 -32.14
N ALA A 380 -49.21 -12.80 -33.47
CA ALA A 380 -50.10 -11.97 -34.26
C ALA A 380 -50.67 -12.88 -35.36
N PRO A 381 -51.96 -13.30 -35.28
CA PRO A 381 -52.66 -13.89 -36.42
C PRO A 381 -52.89 -12.85 -37.53
#